data_AF-A0A538U937-F1
#
_entry.id   AF-A0A538U937-F1
#
_cell.length_a   1.000
_cell.length_b   1.000
_cell.length_c   1.000
_cell.angle_alpha   90.00
_cell.angle_beta   90.00
_cell.angle_gamma   90.00
#
_symmetry.space_group_name_H-M   'P 1'
#
loop_
_entity.id
_entity.type
_entity.pdbx_description
1 polymer ?
#
loop_
_entity_poly.entity_id
_entity_poly.type
_entity_poly.pdbx_seq_one_letter_code
_entity_poly.pdbx_strand_id
1 'polypeptide(L)' 'MKHQVAVVGAGNVGASVALFIAERGLADVTLIDIVEGM' A
#
# COMPACT_ATOMS: atom_id res chain seq x y z
N MET A 1 -1.66 19.19 -2.11
CA MET A 1 -2.01 17.94 -2.82
C MET A 1 -1.51 16.78 -1.96
N LYS A 2 -2.33 15.77 -1.68
CA LYS A 2 -1.89 14.59 -0.92
C LYS A 2 -1.07 13.70 -1.86
N HIS A 3 0.07 13.20 -1.40
CA HIS A 3 0.89 12.28 -2.19
C HIS A 3 0.13 10.97 -2.41
N GLN A 4 0.36 10.33 -3.56
CA GLN A 4 -0.21 9.03 -3.90
C GLN A 4 0.92 8.02 -4.10
N VAL A 5 0.77 6.83 -3.51
CA VAL A 5 1.75 5.74 -3.61
C VAL A 5 1.07 4.47 -4.08
N ALA A 6 1.59 3.87 -5.15
CA ALA A 6 1.21 2.52 -5.57
C ALA A 6 2.26 1.51 -5.09
N VAL A 7 1.83 0.47 -4.40
CA VAL A 7 2.68 -0.64 -3.96
C VAL A 7 2.31 -1.87 -4.80
N VAL A 8 3.26 -2.34 -5.60
CA VAL A 8 3.10 -3.53 -6.46
C VAL A 8 3.66 -4.75 -5.73
N GLY A 9 2.77 -5.69 -5.41
CA GLY A 9 2.97 -6.82 -4.52
C GLY A 9 2.36 -6.58 -3.14
N ALA A 10 1.33 -7.36 -2.77
CA ALA A 10 0.59 -7.29 -1.51
C ALA A 10 0.97 -8.41 -0.52
N GLY A 11 2.12 -9.07 -0.71
CA GLY A 11 2.69 -9.96 0.30
C GLY A 11 3.09 -9.23 1.59
N ASN A 12 3.63 -9.95 2.58
CA ASN A 12 3.97 -9.42 3.92
C ASN A 12 4.68 -8.04 3.91
N VAL A 13 5.62 -7.85 2.98
CA VAL A 13 6.37 -6.59 2.86
C VAL A 13 5.49 -5.47 2.32
N GLY A 14 4.78 -5.71 1.21
CA GLY A 14 3.92 -4.70 0.60
C GLY A 14 2.76 -4.30 1.48
N ALA A 15 2.12 -5.27 2.15
CA ALA A 15 1.08 -5.01 3.14
C ALA A 15 1.61 -4.17 4.32
N SER A 16 2.81 -4.48 4.84
CA SER A 16 3.44 -3.69 5.92
C SER A 16 3.77 -2.27 5.48
N VAL A 17 4.26 -2.10 4.24
CA VAL A 17 4.53 -0.78 3.65
C VAL A 17 3.25 0.04 3.55
N ALA A 18 2.17 -0.55 3.01
CA ALA A 18 0.88 0.12 2.90
C ALA A 18 0.29 0.48 4.27
N LEU A 19 0.38 -0.43 5.25
CA LEU A 19 -0.02 -0.17 6.64
C LEU A 19 0.71 1.04 7.22
N PHE A 20 2.05 1.08 7.13
CA PHE A 20 2.80 2.20 7.70
C PHE A 20 2.58 3.52 6.96
N ILE A 21 2.35 3.49 5.64
CA ILE A 21 1.97 4.69 4.88
C ILE A 21 0.63 5.22 5.38
N ALA A 22 -0.36 4.34 5.57
CA ALA A 22 -1.69 4.70 6.01
C ALA A 22 -1.72 5.17 7.48
N GLU A 23 -1.15 4.41 8.40
CA GLU A 23 -1.12 4.74 9.85
C GLU A 23 -0.42 6.07 10.14
N ARG A 24 0.65 6.38 9.40
CA ARG A 24 1.40 7.64 9.55
C ARG A 24 0.76 8.79 8.76
N GLY A 25 -0.32 8.55 8.02
CA GLY A 25 -1.01 9.56 7.22
C GLY A 25 -0.17 10.16 6.10
N LEU A 26 0.82 9.42 5.56
CA LEU A 26 1.82 9.97 4.62
C LEU A 26 1.25 10.20 3.22
N ALA A 27 0.39 9.31 2.74
CA ALA A 27 -0.14 9.31 1.39
C ALA A 27 -1.45 8.53 1.29
N ASP A 28 -2.21 8.75 0.22
CA ASP A 28 -3.18 7.76 -0.23
C ASP A 28 -2.42 6.59 -0.88
N VAL A 29 -2.74 5.36 -0.48
CA VAL A 29 -2.00 4.16 -0.92
C VAL A 29 -2.92 3.18 -1.64
N THR A 30 -2.43 2.62 -2.74
CA THR A 30 -3.09 1.54 -3.48
C THR A 30 -2.18 0.31 -3.51
N LEU A 31 -2.71 -0.84 -3.10
CA LEU A 31 -2.06 -2.14 -3.25
C LEU A 31 -2.50 -2.78 -4.57
N ILE A 32 -1.54 -3.34 -5.29
CA ILE A 32 -1.75 -4.05 -6.55
C ILE A 32 -1.08 -5.42 -6.43
N ASP A 33 -1.84 -6.49 -6.60
CA ASP A 33 -1.30 -7.84 -6.68
C ASP A 33 -2.03 -8.64 -7.77
N ILE A 34 -1.42 -9.74 -8.21
CA ILE A 34 -2.04 -10.69 -9.14
C ILE A 34 -3.03 -11.61 -8.42
N VAL A 35 -2.84 -11.82 -7.12
CA VAL A 35 -3.73 -12.65 -6.31
C VAL A 35 -4.92 -11.81 -5.87
N GLU A 36 -6.11 -12.20 -6.30
CA GLU A 36 -7.34 -11.52 -5.92
C GLU A 36 -7.64 -11.72 -4.42
N GLY A 37 -8.07 -10.65 -3.74
CA GLY A 37 -8.48 -10.70 -2.34
C GLY A 37 -7.34 -10.76 -1.31
N MET A 38 -6.09 -10.57 -1.74
CA MET A 38 -4.96 -10.28 -0.84
C MET A 38 -4.74 -8.79 -0.63
#